data_AF-A0A225WBP4-F1
#
_entry.id   AF-A0A225WBP4-F1
#
_cell.length_a   1.000
_cell.length_b   1.000
_cell.length_c   1.000
_cell.angle_alpha   90.00
_cell.angle_beta   90.00
_cell.angle_gamma   90.00
#
_symmetry.space_group_name_H-M   'P 1'
#
loop_
_entity.id
_entity.type
_entity.pdbx_description
1 polymer ?
#
loop_
_entity_poly.entity_id
_entity_poly.type
_entity_poly.pdbx_seq_one_letter_code
_entity_poly.pdbx_strand_id
1 'polypeptide(L)'
;MARQQVVGAHLKTEDEVQHYVEDLLRRMNQQALEAQFTSFSEMSMHVDASEFVQAPMQGLRSLFHSGARSVDCTELTIHQRTALPLTRNTTLTLGGYMYGKKGISLGNFTSQVAYTSFDPSIPSFTLSTELGWTPKLHCQISQPVSPHTVFMLIPELDDNGLDISMGANQMLTPQLHGAMMWSTRDGLSGSLSQDTGTYHTTTAVAVNGGGPNVAFQFRRILMATTVKLSLRASLATGLSFVAGAGREISNRTRLALGVLLQRAGVTLRVGFTRGSMRFVVPIFLSPFSAQTAFSTFCAATSPFVVAGVVTQLVKPAQERKRRLELEHRHDMRVQYLSAARQGALEQQKLMCRCAKEKMEQEQQREDGKGLVILLGRYGKNPTSPDSREARGDDLDKALQAMREQDLNGDGGEVETSNGDSVTQEADSELLEQKWVDVTIPLQFFVKDGELALTSSSKTGLLGFYNPCIGEDQTIADAQLSPSSAVKPLLYVRYAYDGQVFEATFDDNQAVSLPSRYAQVMGPVGSVY
;
A
#
# COMPACT_ATOMS: atom_id res chain seq x y z
N MET A 1 -27.98 44.77 4.09
CA MET A 1 -27.78 43.62 3.18
C MET A 1 -26.34 43.14 3.35
N ALA A 2 -26.12 42.15 4.21
CA ALA A 2 -24.80 41.56 4.44
C ALA A 2 -24.63 40.36 3.49
N ARG A 3 -23.67 40.44 2.57
CA ARG A 3 -23.24 39.30 1.76
C ARG A 3 -22.28 38.46 2.61
N GLN A 4 -22.77 37.35 3.14
CA GLN A 4 -21.91 36.28 3.64
C GLN A 4 -21.23 35.59 2.46
N GLN A 5 -19.92 35.80 2.30
CA GLN A 5 -19.08 34.91 1.52
C GLN A 5 -18.61 33.79 2.45
N VAL A 6 -19.10 32.58 2.17
CA VAL A 6 -18.68 31.36 2.86
C VAL A 6 -17.29 31.01 2.34
N VAL A 7 -16.27 31.33 3.13
CA VAL A 7 -14.89 30.84 2.93
C VAL A 7 -14.80 29.47 3.65
N GLY A 8 -14.23 28.49 2.95
CA GLY A 8 -14.34 27.06 3.26
C GLY A 8 -13.88 26.60 4.66
N ALA A 9 -14.26 25.37 5.00
CA ALA A 9 -14.32 24.75 6.33
C ALA A 9 -13.07 24.77 7.25
N HIS A 10 -11.94 25.33 6.85
CA HIS A 10 -10.70 25.32 7.64
C HIS A 10 -9.90 26.62 7.71
N LEU A 11 -10.30 27.70 7.00
CA LEU A 11 -9.52 28.95 6.99
C LEU A 11 -10.47 30.13 7.27
N LYS A 12 -10.14 30.95 8.29
CA LYS A 12 -11.06 31.96 8.84
C LYS A 12 -10.83 33.37 8.26
N THR A 13 -9.73 33.61 7.54
CA THR A 13 -9.33 34.95 7.08
C THR A 13 -8.91 34.95 5.61
N GLU A 14 -9.24 35.99 4.84
CA GLU A 14 -8.87 36.11 3.41
C GLU A 14 -7.34 36.08 3.20
N ASP A 15 -6.58 36.69 4.11
CA ASP A 15 -5.11 36.69 4.08
C ASP A 15 -4.53 35.27 4.26
N GLU A 16 -5.16 34.43 5.09
CA GLU A 16 -4.73 33.03 5.29
C GLU A 16 -4.99 32.18 4.04
N VAL A 17 -6.06 32.47 3.29
CA VAL A 17 -6.36 31.79 2.02
C VAL A 17 -5.33 32.19 0.96
N GLN A 18 -4.98 33.48 0.86
CA GLN A 18 -3.97 33.94 -0.10
C GLN A 18 -2.62 33.31 0.20
N HIS A 19 -2.21 33.27 1.47
CA HIS A 19 -0.93 32.65 1.85
C HIS A 19 -0.91 31.15 1.60
N TYR A 20 -2.02 30.45 1.87
CA TYR A 20 -2.15 29.02 1.57
C TYR A 20 -2.08 28.73 0.06
N VAL A 21 -2.74 29.54 -0.77
CA VAL A 21 -2.70 29.41 -2.23
C VAL A 21 -1.29 29.70 -2.76
N GLU A 22 -0.61 30.71 -2.23
CA GLU A 22 0.77 31.04 -2.60
C GLU A 22 1.74 29.90 -2.25
N ASP A 23 1.61 29.30 -1.07
CA ASP A 23 2.37 28.13 -0.65
C ASP A 23 2.07 26.90 -1.53
N LEU A 24 0.80 26.71 -1.91
CA LEU A 24 0.40 25.61 -2.79
C LEU A 24 0.96 25.79 -4.21
N LEU A 25 0.90 27.01 -4.75
CA LEU A 25 1.52 27.37 -6.03
C LEU A 25 3.03 27.18 -5.98
N ARG A 26 3.68 27.56 -4.88
CA ARG A 26 5.12 27.37 -4.69
C ARG A 26 5.50 25.89 -4.67
N ARG A 27 4.72 25.04 -3.98
CA ARG A 27 4.89 23.58 -3.99
C ARG A 27 4.66 22.99 -5.37
N MET A 28 3.63 23.43 -6.09
CA MET A 28 3.36 22.97 -7.46
C MET A 28 4.48 23.37 -8.43
N ASN A 29 4.96 24.60 -8.35
CA ASN A 29 6.08 25.08 -9.17
C ASN A 29 7.37 24.34 -8.83
N GLN A 30 7.65 24.08 -7.55
CA GLN A 30 8.80 23.28 -7.14
C GLN A 30 8.70 21.84 -7.67
N GLN A 31 7.54 21.20 -7.56
CA GLN A 31 7.31 19.87 -8.13
C GLN A 31 7.44 19.87 -9.66
N ALA A 32 6.99 20.93 -10.34
CA ALA A 32 7.15 21.07 -11.79
C ALA A 32 8.63 21.25 -12.19
N LEU A 33 9.41 22.01 -11.42
CA LEU A 33 10.86 22.18 -11.63
C LEU A 33 11.64 20.89 -11.33
N GLU A 34 11.29 20.17 -10.26
CA GLU A 34 11.89 18.88 -9.93
C GLU A 34 11.53 17.79 -10.97
N ALA A 35 10.32 17.85 -11.54
CA ALA A 35 9.88 16.96 -12.62
C ALA A 35 10.53 17.26 -13.98
N GLN A 36 11.10 18.46 -14.19
CA GLN A 36 11.78 18.81 -15.45
C GLN A 36 13.07 18.02 -15.68
N PHE A 37 13.70 17.49 -14.61
CA PHE A 37 14.89 16.65 -14.72
C PHE A 37 14.50 15.17 -14.73
N THR A 38 13.98 14.69 -15.86
CA THR A 38 13.77 13.25 -16.04
C THR A 38 15.08 12.59 -16.43
N SER A 39 15.80 12.06 -15.43
CA SER A 39 16.92 11.15 -15.66
C SER A 39 16.40 9.72 -15.76
N PHE A 40 16.81 8.98 -16.78
CA PHE A 40 16.49 7.56 -16.97
C PHE A 40 17.80 6.77 -17.02
N SER A 41 17.91 5.75 -16.18
CA SER A 41 19.08 4.88 -16.12
C SER A 41 18.65 3.43 -16.34
N GLU A 42 19.19 2.78 -17.37
CA GLU A 42 19.03 1.36 -17.62
C GLU A 42 20.37 0.65 -17.50
N MET A 43 20.47 -0.28 -16.57
CA MET A 43 21.65 -1.10 -16.37
C MET A 43 21.29 -2.55 -16.67
N SER A 44 22.07 -3.21 -17.53
CA SER A 44 21.92 -4.64 -17.74
C SER A 44 23.23 -5.40 -17.55
N MET A 45 23.17 -6.46 -16.75
CA MET A 45 24.34 -7.26 -16.35
C MET A 45 24.11 -8.70 -16.77
N HIS A 46 24.86 -9.16 -17.77
CA HIS A 46 24.84 -10.53 -18.23
C HIS A 46 25.68 -11.39 -17.29
N VAL A 47 25.04 -12.45 -16.83
CA VAL A 47 25.61 -13.39 -15.88
C VAL A 47 25.60 -14.77 -16.52
N ASP A 48 26.74 -15.44 -16.56
CA ASP A 48 26.81 -16.85 -16.95
C ASP A 48 26.72 -17.72 -15.70
N ALA A 49 25.69 -18.56 -15.64
CA ALA A 49 25.46 -19.52 -14.57
C ALA A 49 25.36 -20.96 -15.10
N SER A 50 25.90 -21.23 -16.29
CA SER A 50 25.81 -22.53 -16.94
C SER A 50 26.48 -23.66 -16.15
N GLU A 51 27.62 -23.36 -15.49
CA GLU A 51 28.31 -24.30 -14.61
C GLU A 51 27.46 -24.71 -13.39
N PHE A 52 26.73 -23.75 -12.80
CA PHE A 52 25.87 -23.99 -11.65
C PHE A 52 24.73 -24.98 -11.99
N VAL A 53 24.14 -24.86 -13.18
CA VAL A 53 23.02 -25.70 -13.61
C VAL A 53 23.47 -27.13 -13.96
N GLN A 54 24.70 -27.29 -14.45
CA GLN A 54 25.25 -28.62 -14.77
C GLN A 54 25.62 -29.42 -13.51
N ALA A 55 26.11 -28.76 -12.45
CA ALA A 55 26.52 -29.41 -11.21
C ALA A 55 25.89 -28.74 -9.96
N PRO A 56 24.58 -28.89 -9.71
CA PRO A 56 23.85 -28.14 -8.69
C PRO A 56 24.37 -28.39 -7.27
N MET A 57 24.79 -29.62 -6.95
CA MET A 57 25.33 -29.98 -5.63
C MET A 57 26.71 -29.37 -5.36
N GLN A 58 27.54 -29.19 -6.39
CA GLN A 58 28.83 -28.51 -6.29
C GLN A 58 28.64 -26.99 -6.26
N GLY A 59 27.71 -26.47 -7.08
CA GLY A 59 27.30 -25.07 -7.10
C GLY A 59 26.74 -24.59 -5.75
N LEU A 60 25.82 -25.33 -5.12
CA LEU A 60 25.27 -24.96 -3.81
C LEU A 60 26.34 -24.93 -2.72
N ARG A 61 27.25 -25.90 -2.70
CA ARG A 61 28.38 -25.90 -1.75
C ARG A 61 29.32 -24.71 -1.98
N SER A 62 29.49 -24.29 -3.23
CA SER A 62 30.33 -23.14 -3.60
C SER A 62 29.76 -21.79 -3.14
N LEU A 63 28.43 -21.63 -3.10
CA LEU A 63 27.77 -20.39 -2.65
C LEU A 63 27.98 -20.08 -1.16
N PHE A 64 28.22 -21.13 -0.34
CA PHE A 64 28.45 -21.00 1.10
C PHE A 64 29.94 -20.97 1.49
N HIS A 65 30.86 -21.12 0.53
CA HIS A 65 32.30 -21.01 0.78
C HIS A 65 32.88 -19.76 0.12
N SER A 66 33.55 -18.91 0.88
CA SER A 66 34.19 -17.69 0.40
C SER A 66 35.39 -18.02 -0.51
N GLY A 67 35.17 -18.16 -1.81
CA GLY A 67 36.26 -18.36 -2.77
C GLY A 67 35.91 -19.04 -4.10
N ALA A 68 34.76 -19.69 -4.22
CA ALA A 68 34.39 -20.39 -5.44
C ALA A 68 33.49 -19.50 -6.34
N ARG A 69 34.03 -19.05 -7.48
CA ARG A 69 33.29 -18.28 -8.50
C ARG A 69 32.57 -19.24 -9.44
N SER A 70 31.35 -19.65 -9.11
CA SER A 70 30.48 -20.45 -9.99
C SER A 70 29.60 -19.59 -10.92
N VAL A 71 29.74 -18.27 -10.84
CA VAL A 71 28.95 -17.28 -11.56
C VAL A 71 29.88 -16.20 -12.08
N ASP A 72 29.96 -16.03 -13.41
CA ASP A 72 30.81 -15.02 -14.05
C ASP A 72 29.98 -13.89 -14.65
N CYS A 73 30.45 -12.65 -14.49
CA CYS A 73 29.85 -11.48 -15.11
C CYS A 73 30.46 -11.32 -16.50
N THR A 74 29.70 -11.67 -17.54
CA THR A 74 30.22 -11.70 -18.90
C THR A 74 30.19 -10.32 -19.55
N GLU A 75 29.08 -9.60 -19.39
CA GLU A 75 28.84 -8.29 -20.03
C GLU A 75 28.09 -7.35 -19.09
N LEU A 76 28.50 -6.09 -19.03
CA LEU A 76 27.84 -5.02 -18.30
C LEU A 76 27.49 -3.90 -19.29
N THR A 77 26.24 -3.47 -19.29
CA THR A 77 25.78 -2.33 -20.07
C THR A 77 25.11 -1.32 -19.16
N ILE A 78 25.46 -0.05 -19.32
CA ILE A 78 24.85 1.06 -18.60
C ILE A 78 24.44 2.11 -19.62
N HIS A 79 23.16 2.42 -19.67
CA HIS A 79 22.59 3.51 -20.43
C HIS A 79 22.05 4.54 -19.45
N GLN A 80 22.65 5.73 -19.41
CA GLN A 80 22.14 6.85 -18.64
C GLN A 80 21.75 7.96 -19.61
N ARG A 81 20.56 8.53 -19.44
CA ARG A 81 20.12 9.70 -20.20
C ARG A 81 19.39 10.68 -19.29
N THR A 82 19.61 11.96 -19.51
CA THR A 82 18.96 13.05 -18.80
C THR A 82 18.43 14.02 -19.85
N ALA A 83 17.10 14.20 -19.86
CA ALA A 83 16.47 15.21 -20.70
C ALA A 83 16.38 16.54 -19.93
N LEU A 84 16.79 17.61 -20.58
CA LEU A 84 16.82 18.97 -20.09
C LEU A 84 15.93 19.82 -21.02
N PRO A 85 14.71 20.19 -20.61
CA PRO A 85 13.89 21.11 -21.38
C PRO A 85 14.51 22.52 -21.33
N LEU A 86 15.09 22.97 -22.45
CA LEU A 86 15.71 24.30 -22.55
C LEU A 86 14.65 25.38 -22.79
N THR A 87 13.68 25.08 -23.65
CA THR A 87 12.51 25.92 -23.91
C THR A 87 11.26 25.04 -24.01
N ARG A 88 10.08 25.63 -24.25
CA ARG A 88 8.85 24.86 -24.50
C ARG A 88 8.94 23.99 -25.76
N ASN A 89 9.81 24.34 -26.70
CA ASN A 89 9.93 23.69 -28.01
C ASN A 89 11.25 22.94 -28.17
N THR A 90 12.24 23.22 -27.32
CA THR A 90 13.61 22.69 -27.44
C THR A 90 13.98 21.87 -26.21
N THR A 91 14.35 20.62 -26.41
CA THR A 91 14.85 19.72 -25.37
C THR A 91 16.25 19.25 -25.70
N LEU A 92 17.17 19.40 -24.75
CA LEU A 92 18.52 18.85 -24.81
C LEU A 92 18.58 17.55 -24.00
N THR A 93 18.87 16.44 -24.63
CA THR A 93 19.08 15.15 -23.97
C THR A 93 20.57 14.83 -23.96
N LEU A 94 21.14 14.68 -22.77
CA LEU A 94 22.52 14.25 -22.57
C LEU A 94 22.52 12.82 -22.04
N GLY A 95 23.40 11.98 -22.55
CA GLY A 95 23.46 10.59 -22.13
C GLY A 95 24.84 9.98 -22.28
N GLY A 96 25.02 8.85 -21.62
CA GLY A 96 26.19 8.00 -21.70
C GLY A 96 25.75 6.55 -21.89
N TYR A 97 26.37 5.89 -22.84
CA TYR A 97 26.33 4.45 -22.99
C TYR A 97 27.68 3.88 -22.58
N MET A 98 27.70 2.86 -21.74
CA MET A 98 28.88 2.09 -21.40
C MET A 98 28.62 0.62 -21.67
N TYR A 99 29.56 -0.03 -22.34
CA TYR A 99 29.59 -1.45 -22.62
C TYR A 99 30.90 -2.04 -22.08
N GLY A 100 30.80 -2.95 -21.12
CA GLY A 100 31.91 -3.68 -20.55
C GLY A 100 31.81 -5.16 -20.87
N LYS A 101 32.88 -5.78 -21.32
CA LYS A 101 32.98 -7.23 -21.53
C LYS A 101 34.33 -7.72 -21.04
N LYS A 102 34.32 -8.75 -20.18
CA LYS A 102 35.55 -9.40 -19.65
C LYS A 102 36.61 -8.41 -19.13
N GLY A 103 36.19 -7.39 -18.38
CA GLY A 103 37.08 -6.41 -17.74
C GLY A 103 37.54 -5.24 -18.62
N ILE A 104 37.17 -5.20 -19.90
CA ILE A 104 37.40 -4.03 -20.76
C ILE A 104 36.07 -3.30 -20.93
N SER A 105 36.05 -2.00 -20.62
CA SER A 105 34.85 -1.15 -20.73
C SER A 105 35.06 0.01 -21.69
N LEU A 106 34.09 0.21 -22.57
CA LEU A 106 34.05 1.23 -23.60
C LEU A 106 32.78 2.04 -23.39
N GLY A 107 32.82 3.32 -23.72
CA GLY A 107 31.65 4.16 -23.60
C GLY A 107 31.54 5.18 -24.71
N ASN A 108 30.29 5.52 -25.03
CA ASN A 108 29.93 6.60 -25.92
C ASN A 108 29.13 7.63 -25.14
N PHE A 109 29.40 8.90 -25.36
CA PHE A 109 28.63 10.02 -24.88
C PHE A 109 27.65 10.47 -25.98
N THR A 110 26.36 10.52 -25.67
CA THR A 110 25.32 10.91 -26.63
C THR A 110 24.76 12.27 -26.26
N SER A 111 24.77 13.22 -27.18
CA SER A 111 24.13 14.54 -27.03
C SER A 111 23.08 14.72 -28.11
N GLN A 112 21.85 15.01 -27.72
CA GLN A 112 20.73 15.15 -28.64
C GLN A 112 19.99 16.46 -28.39
N VAL A 113 19.78 17.26 -29.44
CA VAL A 113 18.97 18.47 -29.41
C VAL A 113 17.73 18.22 -30.26
N ALA A 114 16.56 18.20 -29.63
CA ALA A 114 15.28 18.06 -30.32
C ALA A 114 14.52 19.38 -30.26
N TYR A 115 14.11 19.86 -31.43
CA TYR A 115 13.21 20.98 -31.62
C TYR A 115 11.87 20.46 -32.14
N THR A 116 10.82 20.66 -31.34
CA THR A 116 9.44 20.30 -31.64
C THR A 116 8.60 21.56 -31.73
N SER A 117 7.97 21.78 -32.89
CA SER A 117 7.04 22.88 -33.09
C SER A 117 5.63 22.49 -32.64
N PHE A 118 4.89 23.44 -32.09
CA PHE A 118 3.45 23.29 -31.85
C PHE A 118 2.62 23.39 -33.13
N ASP A 119 3.15 24.09 -34.14
CA ASP A 119 2.51 24.21 -35.45
C ASP A 119 2.91 23.01 -36.33
N PRO A 120 1.95 22.18 -36.80
CA PRO A 120 2.23 21.01 -37.64
C PRO A 120 2.78 21.38 -39.03
N SER A 121 2.68 22.64 -39.46
CA SER A 121 3.28 23.09 -40.72
C SER A 121 4.81 23.18 -40.67
N ILE A 122 5.39 23.27 -39.47
CA ILE A 122 6.84 23.38 -39.25
C ILE A 122 7.39 21.99 -38.91
N PRO A 123 8.37 21.47 -39.67
CA PRO A 123 9.00 20.19 -39.35
C PRO A 123 9.73 20.24 -38.01
N SER A 124 9.68 19.13 -37.28
CA SER A 124 10.51 18.93 -36.09
C SER A 124 11.87 18.37 -36.47
N PHE A 125 12.89 18.85 -35.79
CA PHE A 125 14.29 18.52 -36.05
C PHE A 125 14.90 17.92 -34.80
N THR A 126 15.56 16.78 -34.94
CA THR A 126 16.29 16.14 -33.85
C THR A 126 17.70 15.84 -34.33
N LEU A 127 18.67 16.58 -33.79
CA LEU A 127 20.08 16.38 -34.08
C LEU A 127 20.72 15.60 -32.95
N SER A 128 21.35 14.47 -33.25
CA SER A 128 22.03 13.63 -32.26
C SER A 128 23.46 13.36 -32.67
N THR A 129 24.36 13.53 -31.71
CA THR A 129 25.77 13.21 -31.82
C THR A 129 26.13 12.14 -30.81
N GLU A 130 26.79 11.08 -31.25
CA GLU A 130 27.42 10.08 -30.41
C GLU A 130 28.93 10.23 -30.54
N LEU A 131 29.60 10.49 -29.42
CA LEU A 131 31.05 10.67 -29.34
C LEU A 131 31.63 9.51 -28.55
N GLY A 132 32.61 8.78 -29.08
CA GLY A 132 33.17 7.61 -28.42
C GLY A 132 33.90 6.70 -29.40
N TRP A 133 33.75 5.39 -29.23
CA TRP A 133 34.44 4.42 -30.08
C TRP A 133 33.90 4.44 -31.51
N THR A 134 32.57 4.55 -31.66
CA THR A 134 31.90 4.62 -32.97
C THR A 134 31.19 5.97 -33.07
N PRO A 135 31.87 7.04 -33.52
CA PRO A 135 31.23 8.34 -33.64
C PRO A 135 30.11 8.28 -34.68
N LYS A 136 28.95 8.82 -34.31
CA LYS A 136 27.75 8.85 -35.18
C LYS A 136 27.10 10.21 -35.10
N LEU A 137 26.69 10.73 -36.25
CA LEU A 137 25.91 11.95 -36.38
C LEU A 137 24.63 11.61 -37.12
N HIS A 138 23.47 11.70 -36.47
CA HIS A 138 22.19 11.55 -37.16
C HIS A 138 21.29 12.77 -36.97
N CYS A 139 20.58 13.13 -38.03
CA CYS A 139 19.62 14.22 -38.02
C CYS A 139 18.25 13.68 -38.43
N GLN A 140 17.34 13.56 -37.48
CA GLN A 140 15.96 13.15 -37.73
C GLN A 140 15.11 14.40 -38.01
N ILE A 141 14.56 14.45 -39.22
CA ILE A 141 13.58 15.44 -39.66
C ILE A 141 12.23 14.73 -39.70
N SER A 142 11.26 15.21 -38.94
CA SER A 142 9.91 14.64 -38.94
C SER A 142 8.85 15.69 -39.25
N GLN A 143 7.92 15.34 -40.13
CA GLN A 143 6.85 16.24 -40.57
C GLN A 143 5.50 15.51 -40.53
N PRO A 144 4.53 16.00 -39.74
CA PRO A 144 3.15 15.51 -39.81
C PRO A 144 2.52 16.03 -41.11
N VAL A 145 2.24 15.12 -42.05
CA VAL A 145 1.61 15.46 -43.34
C VAL A 145 0.09 15.35 -43.27
N SER A 146 -0.42 14.54 -42.35
CA SER A 146 -1.84 14.33 -42.10
C SER A 146 -2.08 14.17 -40.59
N PRO A 147 -3.29 14.40 -40.07
CA PRO A 147 -3.66 14.08 -38.68
C PRO A 147 -3.32 12.64 -38.26
N HIS A 148 -3.19 11.74 -39.23
CA HIS A 148 -2.91 10.33 -39.01
C HIS A 148 -1.55 9.87 -39.54
N THR A 149 -0.76 10.72 -40.21
CA THR A 149 0.48 10.28 -40.87
C THR A 149 1.63 11.25 -40.63
N VAL A 150 2.76 10.72 -40.17
CA VAL A 150 4.02 11.44 -39.96
C VAL A 150 5.10 10.80 -40.83
N PHE A 151 5.74 11.60 -41.67
CA PHE A 151 6.92 11.19 -42.42
C PHE A 151 8.19 11.58 -41.66
N MET A 152 9.21 10.74 -41.79
CA MET A 152 10.50 10.94 -41.14
C MET A 152 11.63 10.69 -42.13
N LEU A 153 12.63 11.54 -42.10
CA LEU A 153 13.89 11.41 -42.84
C LEU A 153 15.04 11.47 -41.82
N ILE A 154 15.91 10.47 -41.84
CA ILE A 154 16.97 10.28 -40.86
C ILE A 154 18.27 9.94 -41.62
N PRO A 155 18.99 10.96 -42.14
CA PRO A 155 20.40 10.81 -42.50
C PRO A 155 21.25 10.51 -41.24
N GLU A 156 22.02 9.43 -41.30
CA GLU A 156 23.02 9.02 -40.32
C GLU A 156 24.39 8.98 -41.00
N LEU A 157 25.38 9.68 -40.42
CA LEU A 157 26.77 9.65 -40.84
C LEU A 157 27.58 8.92 -39.77
N ASP A 158 28.22 7.83 -40.15
CA ASP A 158 29.12 7.06 -39.30
C ASP A 158 30.44 6.76 -40.01
N ASP A 159 31.33 6.00 -39.37
CA ASP A 159 32.63 5.63 -39.93
C ASP A 159 32.52 4.85 -41.27
N ASN A 160 31.36 4.23 -41.53
CA ASN A 160 31.10 3.46 -42.75
C ASN A 160 30.45 4.30 -43.86
N GLY A 161 30.25 5.60 -43.64
CA GLY A 161 29.69 6.54 -44.60
C GLY A 161 28.29 7.03 -44.24
N LEU A 162 27.58 7.55 -45.25
CA LEU A 162 26.22 8.09 -45.09
C LEU A 162 25.18 6.97 -45.27
N ASP A 163 24.35 6.73 -44.26
CA ASP A 163 23.11 5.97 -44.36
C ASP A 163 21.91 6.94 -44.40
N ILE A 164 20.99 6.72 -45.33
CA ILE A 164 19.75 7.51 -45.43
C ILE A 164 18.60 6.59 -45.08
N SER A 165 17.90 6.94 -44.00
CA SER A 165 16.69 6.26 -43.57
C SER A 165 15.45 7.12 -43.79
N MET A 166 14.42 6.56 -44.40
CA MET A 166 13.12 7.20 -44.63
C MET A 166 12.01 6.35 -44.02
N GLY A 167 11.07 6.96 -43.32
CA GLY A 167 9.98 6.23 -42.68
C GLY A 167 8.66 6.98 -42.68
N ALA A 168 7.59 6.22 -42.49
CA ALA A 168 6.23 6.73 -42.33
C ALA A 168 5.58 6.02 -41.15
N ASN A 169 5.10 6.82 -40.20
CA ASN A 169 4.26 6.36 -39.10
C ASN A 169 2.82 6.76 -39.40
N GLN A 170 1.92 5.78 -39.40
CA GLN A 170 0.51 5.99 -39.66
C GLN A 170 -0.36 5.44 -38.53
N MET A 171 -1.26 6.26 -38.03
CA MET A 171 -2.32 5.88 -37.10
C MET A 171 -3.52 5.39 -37.92
N LEU A 172 -3.66 4.07 -38.07
CA LEU A 172 -4.74 3.45 -38.87
C LEU A 172 -6.08 3.52 -38.14
N THR A 173 -6.06 3.31 -36.82
CA THR A 173 -7.18 3.54 -35.91
C THR A 173 -6.64 4.13 -34.61
N PRO A 174 -7.49 4.65 -33.70
CA PRO A 174 -7.04 5.17 -32.41
C PRO A 174 -6.24 4.19 -31.55
N GLN A 175 -6.38 2.90 -31.85
CA GLN A 175 -5.74 1.80 -31.14
C GLN A 175 -4.70 1.07 -31.99
N LEU A 176 -4.52 1.42 -33.27
CA LEU A 176 -3.67 0.68 -34.22
C LEU A 176 -2.70 1.64 -34.91
N HIS A 177 -1.41 1.45 -34.64
CA HIS A 177 -0.31 2.23 -35.20
C HIS A 177 0.53 1.34 -36.14
N GLY A 178 0.62 1.74 -37.40
CA GLY A 178 1.55 1.19 -38.36
C GLY A 178 2.80 2.06 -38.46
N ALA A 179 3.96 1.44 -38.63
CA ALA A 179 5.21 2.13 -38.93
C ALA A 179 5.95 1.37 -40.03
N MET A 180 6.51 2.09 -40.98
CA MET A 180 7.34 1.54 -42.06
C MET A 180 8.61 2.38 -42.15
N MET A 181 9.76 1.74 -42.32
CA MET A 181 11.06 2.40 -42.39
C MET A 181 11.95 1.68 -43.38
N TRP A 182 12.54 2.42 -44.31
CA TRP A 182 13.51 1.95 -45.27
C TRP A 182 14.84 2.66 -45.02
N SER A 183 15.93 1.90 -44.91
CA SER A 183 17.29 2.38 -44.76
C SER A 183 18.12 1.90 -45.94
N THR A 184 19.04 2.73 -46.43
CA THR A 184 19.97 2.33 -47.48
C THR A 184 20.87 1.17 -47.07
N ARG A 185 21.18 1.04 -45.78
CA ARG A 185 22.04 -0.02 -45.23
C ARG A 185 21.26 -1.17 -44.59
N ASP A 186 20.23 -0.85 -43.80
CA ASP A 186 19.49 -1.85 -43.00
C ASP A 186 18.28 -2.44 -43.75
N GLY A 187 17.93 -1.92 -44.91
CA GLY A 187 16.85 -2.44 -45.75
C GLY A 187 15.46 -1.99 -45.28
N LEU A 188 14.44 -2.81 -45.50
CA LEU A 188 13.05 -2.45 -45.25
C LEU A 188 12.52 -3.08 -43.97
N SER A 189 11.91 -2.28 -43.10
CA SER A 189 11.20 -2.73 -41.91
C SER A 189 9.78 -2.17 -41.86
N GLY A 190 8.85 -2.97 -41.38
CA GLY A 190 7.45 -2.61 -41.17
C GLY A 190 6.97 -3.20 -39.85
N SER A 191 6.14 -2.46 -39.12
CA SER A 191 5.54 -2.92 -37.88
C SER A 191 4.11 -2.43 -37.73
N LEU A 192 3.30 -3.23 -37.05
CA LEU A 192 1.92 -2.93 -36.72
C LEU A 192 1.75 -3.19 -35.23
N SER A 193 1.38 -2.15 -34.49
CA SER A 193 1.20 -2.20 -33.05
C SER A 193 -0.23 -1.81 -32.69
N GLN A 194 -0.89 -2.66 -31.92
CA GLN A 194 -2.23 -2.42 -31.40
C GLN A 194 -2.16 -2.21 -29.89
N ASP A 195 -2.68 -1.09 -29.42
CA ASP A 195 -2.74 -0.70 -28.02
C ASP A 195 -4.20 -0.44 -27.61
N THR A 196 -4.69 -1.21 -26.64
CA THR A 196 -6.05 -1.08 -26.09
C THR A 196 -6.04 -0.77 -24.59
N GLY A 197 -4.88 -0.36 -24.05
CA GLY A 197 -4.64 -0.11 -22.62
C GLY A 197 -4.49 -1.38 -21.78
N THR A 198 -5.24 -2.45 -22.07
CA THR A 198 -5.12 -3.74 -21.34
C THR A 198 -4.24 -4.75 -22.06
N TYR A 199 -4.21 -4.74 -23.39
CA TYR A 199 -3.29 -5.55 -24.18
C TYR A 199 -2.56 -4.69 -25.23
N HIS A 200 -1.28 -5.00 -25.41
CA HIS A 200 -0.44 -4.47 -26.47
C HIS A 200 0.04 -5.63 -27.33
N THR A 201 -0.32 -5.60 -28.61
CA THR A 201 0.14 -6.58 -29.60
C THR A 201 1.02 -5.86 -30.60
N THR A 202 2.16 -6.43 -30.99
CA THR A 202 3.06 -5.84 -31.98
C THR A 202 3.54 -6.93 -32.92
N THR A 203 3.26 -6.77 -34.20
CA THR A 203 3.86 -7.56 -35.29
C THR A 203 4.88 -6.69 -36.01
N ALA A 204 6.05 -7.23 -36.32
CA ALA A 204 7.08 -6.55 -37.08
C ALA A 204 7.72 -7.51 -38.08
N VAL A 205 7.98 -7.02 -39.28
CA VAL A 205 8.64 -7.72 -40.37
C VAL A 205 9.76 -6.81 -40.87
N ALA A 206 10.98 -7.32 -40.95
CA ALA A 206 12.11 -6.58 -41.47
C ALA A 206 12.92 -7.46 -42.42
N VAL A 207 13.42 -6.88 -43.50
CA VAL A 207 14.27 -7.52 -44.49
C VAL A 207 15.56 -6.73 -44.53
N ASN A 208 16.58 -7.27 -43.88
CA ASN A 208 17.88 -6.63 -43.73
C ASN A 208 18.94 -7.43 -44.51
N GLY A 209 20.18 -6.94 -44.55
CA GLY A 209 21.30 -7.67 -45.19
C GLY A 209 21.51 -9.10 -44.66
N GLY A 210 21.09 -9.39 -43.42
CA GLY A 210 21.11 -10.74 -42.82
C GLY A 210 19.89 -11.63 -43.12
N GLY A 211 18.98 -11.18 -43.99
CA GLY A 211 17.76 -11.89 -44.37
C GLY A 211 16.49 -11.41 -43.66
N PRO A 212 15.35 -12.08 -43.89
CA PRO A 212 14.07 -11.72 -43.31
C PRO A 212 14.00 -12.04 -41.81
N ASN A 213 13.38 -11.12 -41.07
CA ASN A 213 13.15 -11.17 -39.63
C ASN A 213 11.68 -10.90 -39.36
N VAL A 214 11.02 -11.79 -38.62
CA VAL A 214 9.63 -11.63 -38.19
C VAL A 214 9.60 -11.65 -36.67
N ALA A 215 8.95 -10.66 -36.06
CA ALA A 215 8.75 -10.57 -34.63
C ALA A 215 7.27 -10.38 -34.30
N PHE A 216 6.79 -11.15 -33.33
CA PHE A 216 5.47 -11.03 -32.74
C PHE A 216 5.63 -10.83 -31.24
N GLN A 217 5.02 -9.79 -30.68
CA GLN A 217 5.01 -9.52 -29.25
C GLN A 217 3.56 -9.34 -28.79
N PHE A 218 3.21 -10.01 -27.69
CA PHE A 218 1.94 -9.88 -27.02
C PHE A 218 2.21 -9.55 -25.55
N ARG A 219 1.64 -8.45 -25.07
CA ARG A 219 1.71 -8.03 -23.67
C ARG A 219 0.30 -7.82 -23.17
N ARG A 220 -0.03 -8.36 -22.00
CA ARG A 220 -1.31 -8.14 -21.32
C ARG A 220 -1.08 -7.63 -19.91
N ILE A 221 -1.79 -6.59 -19.51
CA ILE A 221 -1.80 -6.01 -18.17
C ILE A 221 -3.05 -6.53 -17.47
N LEU A 222 -2.86 -7.19 -16.32
CA LEU A 222 -3.89 -7.83 -15.52
C LEU A 222 -3.79 -7.30 -14.08
N MET A 223 -4.58 -6.27 -13.76
CA MET A 223 -4.47 -5.53 -12.50
C MET A 223 -3.03 -5.03 -12.29
N ALA A 224 -2.31 -5.58 -11.31
CA ALA A 224 -0.91 -5.27 -11.00
C ALA A 224 0.11 -6.20 -11.66
N THR A 225 -0.33 -7.17 -12.48
CA THR A 225 0.55 -8.18 -13.11
C THR A 225 0.55 -8.02 -14.62
N THR A 226 1.73 -7.96 -15.23
CA THR A 226 1.90 -7.87 -16.69
C THR A 226 2.46 -9.17 -17.24
N VAL A 227 1.81 -9.78 -18.20
CA VAL A 227 2.30 -10.96 -18.92
C VAL A 227 2.87 -10.50 -20.27
N LYS A 228 4.04 -11.01 -20.65
CA LYS A 228 4.69 -10.75 -21.95
C LYS A 228 5.05 -12.06 -22.61
N LEU A 229 4.61 -12.23 -23.84
CA LEU A 229 5.02 -13.29 -24.76
C LEU A 229 5.65 -12.62 -25.98
N SER A 230 6.80 -13.11 -26.46
CA SER A 230 7.33 -12.68 -27.74
C SER A 230 7.98 -13.81 -28.51
N LEU A 231 7.65 -13.92 -29.78
CA LEU A 231 8.22 -14.85 -30.74
C LEU A 231 9.02 -14.03 -31.77
N ARG A 232 10.27 -14.39 -32.03
CA ARG A 232 11.08 -13.77 -33.06
C ARG A 232 11.75 -14.84 -33.89
N ALA A 233 11.50 -14.83 -35.19
CA ALA A 233 12.10 -15.70 -36.17
C ALA A 233 13.02 -14.87 -37.06
N SER A 234 14.27 -15.27 -37.16
CA SER A 234 15.30 -14.62 -37.98
C SER A 234 16.05 -15.69 -38.74
N LEU A 235 16.37 -15.46 -40.01
CA LEU A 235 17.18 -16.40 -40.77
C LEU A 235 18.60 -16.53 -40.17
N ALA A 236 19.15 -15.42 -39.66
CA ALA A 236 20.50 -15.39 -39.08
C ALA A 236 20.55 -16.00 -37.67
N THR A 237 19.60 -15.66 -36.79
CA THR A 237 19.63 -16.05 -35.36
C THR A 237 18.71 -17.22 -35.01
N GLY A 238 17.87 -17.67 -35.95
CA GLY A 238 16.91 -18.74 -35.77
C GLY A 238 15.63 -18.29 -35.05
N LEU A 239 14.97 -19.26 -34.40
CA LEU A 239 13.76 -19.03 -33.60
C LEU A 239 14.15 -18.65 -32.16
N SER A 240 13.53 -17.60 -31.64
CA SER A 240 13.62 -17.21 -30.24
C SER A 240 12.22 -16.93 -29.66
N PHE A 241 12.02 -17.37 -28.44
CA PHE A 241 10.76 -17.28 -27.71
C PHE A 241 11.03 -16.69 -26.32
N VAL A 242 10.28 -15.69 -25.92
CA VAL A 242 10.33 -15.11 -24.58
C VAL A 242 8.98 -15.26 -23.93
N ALA A 243 8.95 -15.84 -22.75
CA ALA A 243 7.79 -15.82 -21.88
C ALA A 243 8.17 -15.16 -20.55
N GLY A 244 7.45 -14.12 -20.15
CA GLY A 244 7.72 -13.44 -18.90
C GLY A 244 6.48 -12.89 -18.23
N ALA A 245 6.58 -12.71 -16.92
CA ALA A 245 5.60 -12.05 -16.09
C ALA A 245 6.29 -10.95 -15.29
N GLY A 246 5.61 -9.85 -15.04
CA GLY A 246 6.05 -8.81 -14.14
C GLY A 246 4.93 -8.40 -13.21
N ARG A 247 5.28 -7.90 -12.03
CA ARG A 247 4.32 -7.44 -11.04
C ARG A 247 4.77 -6.10 -10.48
N GLU A 248 3.82 -5.19 -10.44
CA GLU A 248 3.96 -3.91 -9.74
C GLU A 248 3.74 -4.19 -8.25
N ILE A 249 4.77 -3.93 -7.44
CA ILE A 249 4.76 -4.14 -5.99
C ILE A 249 4.34 -2.86 -5.27
N SER A 250 4.72 -1.72 -5.83
CA SER A 250 4.44 -0.38 -5.32
C SER A 250 4.33 0.59 -6.50
N ASN A 251 3.79 1.79 -6.29
CA ASN A 251 3.64 2.86 -7.29
C ASN A 251 4.95 3.20 -8.02
N ARG A 252 6.10 2.89 -7.42
CA ARG A 252 7.43 3.15 -8.00
C ARG A 252 8.25 1.89 -8.22
N THR A 253 7.77 0.69 -7.87
CA THR A 253 8.58 -0.53 -7.92
C THR A 253 7.86 -1.63 -8.69
N ARG A 254 8.52 -2.16 -9.71
CA ARG A 254 8.05 -3.31 -10.49
C ARG A 254 9.15 -4.35 -10.65
N LEU A 255 8.80 -5.59 -10.37
CA LEU A 255 9.62 -6.77 -10.64
C LEU A 255 9.17 -7.43 -11.93
N ALA A 256 10.10 -7.98 -12.69
CA ALA A 256 9.85 -8.78 -13.87
C ALA A 256 10.71 -10.02 -13.86
N LEU A 257 10.16 -11.12 -14.35
CA LEU A 257 10.80 -12.41 -14.48
C LEU A 257 10.41 -12.96 -15.85
N GLY A 258 11.38 -13.37 -16.66
CA GLY A 258 11.07 -13.99 -17.94
C GLY A 258 12.13 -14.98 -18.38
N VAL A 259 11.73 -15.97 -19.16
CA VAL A 259 12.59 -16.97 -19.73
C VAL A 259 12.68 -16.71 -21.23
N LEU A 260 13.91 -16.57 -21.74
CA LEU A 260 14.23 -16.49 -23.16
C LEU A 260 14.78 -17.84 -23.61
N LEU A 261 14.10 -18.47 -24.55
CA LEU A 261 14.52 -19.67 -25.26
C LEU A 261 15.01 -19.24 -26.64
N GLN A 262 16.24 -19.58 -27.00
CA GLN A 262 16.82 -19.31 -28.31
C GLN A 262 17.77 -20.44 -28.70
N ARG A 263 18.22 -20.47 -29.96
CA ARG A 263 19.19 -21.48 -30.42
C ARG A 263 20.45 -21.56 -29.54
N ALA A 264 20.89 -20.43 -29.00
CA ALA A 264 22.05 -20.37 -28.11
C ALA A 264 21.82 -21.02 -26.73
N GLY A 265 20.57 -21.16 -26.27
CA GLY A 265 20.25 -21.70 -24.95
C GLY A 265 19.05 -21.05 -24.26
N VAL A 266 18.95 -21.32 -22.96
CA VAL A 266 17.93 -20.75 -22.07
C VAL A 266 18.54 -19.67 -21.20
N THR A 267 17.88 -18.51 -21.15
CA THR A 267 18.31 -17.35 -20.35
C THR A 267 17.16 -16.87 -19.47
N LEU A 268 17.40 -16.78 -18.16
CA LEU A 268 16.47 -16.20 -17.20
C LEU A 268 16.73 -14.69 -17.09
N ARG A 269 15.75 -13.87 -17.42
CA ARG A 269 15.78 -12.41 -17.29
C ARG A 269 15.07 -11.99 -16.02
N VAL A 270 15.84 -11.51 -15.05
CA VAL A 270 15.32 -10.87 -13.84
C VAL A 270 15.36 -9.36 -14.04
N GLY A 271 14.20 -8.70 -13.98
CA GLY A 271 14.08 -7.26 -14.11
C GLY A 271 13.63 -6.62 -12.81
N PHE A 272 14.28 -5.52 -12.43
CA PHE A 272 13.87 -4.67 -11.32
C PHE A 272 13.80 -3.23 -11.81
N THR A 273 12.64 -2.61 -11.64
CA THR A 273 12.41 -1.22 -12.02
C THR A 273 12.00 -0.46 -10.78
N ARG A 274 12.74 0.60 -10.44
CA ARG A 274 12.44 1.51 -9.34
C ARG A 274 12.51 2.96 -9.80
N GLY A 275 11.38 3.65 -9.82
CA GLY A 275 11.30 5.03 -10.34
C GLY A 275 11.79 5.10 -11.78
N SER A 276 12.82 5.90 -12.02
CA SER A 276 13.43 6.07 -13.34
C SER A 276 14.65 5.16 -13.61
N MET A 277 14.92 4.22 -12.72
CA MET A 277 16.01 3.26 -12.85
C MET A 277 15.48 1.86 -13.19
N ARG A 278 16.07 1.24 -14.21
CA ARG A 278 15.76 -0.11 -14.67
C ARG A 278 17.01 -0.98 -14.64
N PHE A 279 16.99 -2.02 -13.83
CA PHE A 279 18.01 -3.05 -13.79
C PHE A 279 17.49 -4.32 -14.44
N VAL A 280 18.25 -4.92 -15.36
CA VAL A 280 17.92 -6.20 -15.98
C VAL A 280 19.11 -7.12 -15.90
N VAL A 281 18.96 -8.27 -15.24
CA VAL A 281 20.00 -9.29 -15.09
C VAL A 281 19.61 -10.51 -15.92
N PRO A 282 20.05 -10.62 -17.19
CA PRO A 282 19.96 -11.85 -17.95
C PRO A 282 21.00 -12.86 -17.46
N ILE A 283 20.51 -13.96 -16.90
CA ILE A 283 21.30 -15.09 -16.41
C ILE A 283 21.24 -16.21 -17.44
N PHE A 284 22.36 -16.52 -18.08
CA PHE A 284 22.47 -17.65 -19.00
C PHE A 284 22.53 -18.95 -18.21
N LEU A 285 21.57 -19.86 -18.43
CA LEU A 285 21.40 -21.07 -17.61
C LEU A 285 21.96 -22.31 -18.28
N SER A 286 21.72 -22.52 -19.57
CA SER A 286 22.28 -23.68 -20.28
C SER A 286 22.25 -23.48 -21.79
N PRO A 287 23.25 -24.01 -22.52
CA PRO A 287 23.21 -24.09 -23.97
C PRO A 287 22.21 -25.17 -24.42
N PHE A 288 21.59 -24.97 -25.59
CA PHE A 288 20.68 -25.94 -26.18
C PHE A 288 21.49 -27.04 -26.90
N SER A 289 21.72 -28.16 -26.23
CA SER A 289 22.41 -29.34 -26.79
C SER A 289 21.68 -30.62 -26.37
N ALA A 290 21.79 -31.67 -27.17
CA ALA A 290 21.20 -32.98 -26.85
C ALA A 290 21.72 -33.55 -25.51
N GLN A 291 22.96 -33.22 -25.14
CA GLN A 291 23.58 -33.64 -23.88
C GLN A 291 23.08 -32.82 -22.66
N THR A 292 22.58 -31.59 -22.87
CA THR A 292 22.10 -30.69 -21.81
C THR A 292 20.57 -30.57 -21.77
N ALA A 293 19.84 -31.38 -22.55
CA ALA A 293 18.39 -31.27 -22.68
C ALA A 293 17.63 -31.33 -21.34
N PHE A 294 18.06 -32.20 -20.41
CA PHE A 294 17.45 -32.30 -19.08
C PHE A 294 17.69 -31.04 -18.24
N SER A 295 18.92 -30.51 -18.22
CA SER A 295 19.25 -29.30 -17.48
C SER A 295 18.56 -28.07 -18.06
N THR A 296 18.41 -28.02 -19.39
CA THR A 296 17.61 -27.02 -20.10
C THR A 296 16.13 -27.06 -19.73
N PHE A 297 15.54 -28.25 -19.62
CA PHE A 297 14.13 -28.41 -19.21
C PHE A 297 13.90 -27.93 -17.78
N CYS A 298 14.76 -28.34 -16.84
CA CYS A 298 14.70 -27.89 -15.44
C CYS A 298 14.91 -26.36 -15.32
N ALA A 299 15.88 -25.81 -16.07
CA ALA A 299 16.16 -24.37 -16.10
C ALA A 299 14.97 -23.55 -16.63
N ALA A 300 14.31 -24.01 -17.70
CA ALA A 300 13.20 -23.29 -18.30
C ALA A 300 11.91 -23.34 -17.45
N THR A 301 11.66 -24.45 -16.76
CA THR A 301 10.42 -24.68 -16.00
C THR A 301 10.49 -24.23 -14.54
N SER A 302 11.67 -24.30 -13.91
CA SER A 302 11.83 -23.98 -12.49
C SER A 302 11.30 -22.61 -12.04
N PRO A 303 11.43 -21.49 -12.78
CA PRO A 303 10.95 -20.20 -12.30
C PRO A 303 9.41 -20.15 -12.22
N PHE A 304 8.73 -20.85 -13.13
CA PHE A 304 7.27 -20.95 -13.14
C PHE A 304 6.75 -21.90 -12.07
N VAL A 305 7.44 -23.02 -11.84
CA VAL A 305 7.09 -23.98 -10.76
C VAL A 305 7.23 -23.31 -9.40
N VAL A 306 8.35 -22.60 -9.14
CA VAL A 306 8.56 -21.85 -7.90
C VAL A 306 7.48 -20.77 -7.73
N ALA A 307 7.16 -20.03 -8.78
CA ALA A 307 6.09 -19.03 -8.73
C ALA A 307 4.71 -19.66 -8.43
N GLY A 308 4.40 -20.81 -9.04
CA GLY A 308 3.17 -21.56 -8.80
C GLY A 308 3.05 -22.05 -7.35
N VAL A 309 4.11 -22.65 -6.81
CA VAL A 309 4.18 -23.14 -5.42
C VAL A 309 4.00 -21.98 -4.42
N VAL A 310 4.73 -20.88 -4.61
CA VAL A 310 4.64 -19.72 -3.71
C VAL A 310 3.24 -19.10 -3.75
N THR A 311 2.63 -18.98 -4.93
CA THR A 311 1.31 -18.35 -5.06
C THR A 311 0.17 -19.25 -4.60
N GLN A 312 0.22 -20.55 -4.86
CA GLN A 312 -0.87 -21.47 -4.55
C GLN A 312 -0.78 -22.11 -3.17
N LEU A 313 0.42 -22.20 -2.56
CA LEU A 313 0.58 -22.83 -1.25
C LEU A 313 0.98 -21.81 -0.17
N VAL A 314 2.00 -20.99 -0.44
CA VAL A 314 2.55 -20.11 0.61
C VAL A 314 1.63 -18.93 0.91
N LYS A 315 1.15 -18.22 -0.12
CA LYS A 315 0.25 -17.08 0.08
C LYS A 315 -1.06 -17.43 0.78
N PRO A 316 -1.84 -18.45 0.35
CA PRO A 316 -3.07 -18.78 1.05
C PRO A 316 -2.79 -19.34 2.45
N ALA A 317 -1.67 -20.04 2.68
CA ALA A 317 -1.31 -20.48 4.03
C ALA A 317 -0.96 -19.29 4.95
N GLN A 318 -0.23 -18.30 4.45
CA GLN A 318 0.07 -17.07 5.20
C GLN A 318 -1.18 -16.25 5.48
N GLU A 319 -2.08 -16.15 4.51
CA GLU A 319 -3.34 -15.43 4.69
C GLU A 319 -4.29 -16.16 5.64
N ARG A 320 -4.33 -17.50 5.60
CA ARG A 320 -5.03 -18.33 6.60
C ARG A 320 -4.45 -18.13 7.99
N LYS A 321 -3.13 -18.15 8.16
CA LYS A 321 -2.48 -17.86 9.45
C LYS A 321 -2.87 -16.47 9.96
N ARG A 322 -2.86 -15.47 9.09
CA ARG A 322 -3.24 -14.10 9.46
C ARG A 322 -4.72 -13.98 9.83
N ARG A 323 -5.61 -14.69 9.15
CA ARG A 323 -7.05 -14.75 9.49
C ARG A 323 -7.27 -15.40 10.85
N LEU A 324 -6.63 -16.55 11.10
CA LEU A 324 -6.69 -17.24 12.39
C LEU A 324 -6.14 -16.37 13.53
N GLU A 325 -5.05 -15.63 13.30
CA GLU A 325 -4.50 -14.68 14.27
C GLU A 325 -5.42 -13.48 14.53
N LEU A 326 -6.24 -13.07 13.56
CA LEU A 326 -7.22 -12.00 13.73
C LEU A 326 -8.46 -12.51 14.49
N GLU A 327 -8.98 -13.68 14.10
CA GLU A 327 -10.09 -14.36 14.76
C GLU A 327 -9.75 -14.64 16.23
N HIS A 328 -8.59 -15.25 16.51
CA HIS A 328 -8.16 -15.51 17.87
C HIS A 328 -8.03 -14.24 18.72
N ARG A 329 -7.58 -13.11 18.15
CA ARG A 329 -7.53 -11.83 18.85
C ARG A 329 -8.91 -11.24 19.12
N HIS A 330 -9.86 -11.47 18.22
CA HIS A 330 -11.25 -11.04 18.39
C HIS A 330 -11.90 -11.82 19.55
N ASP A 331 -11.82 -13.15 19.53
CA ASP A 331 -12.44 -14.02 20.53
C ASP A 331 -11.89 -13.75 21.93
N MET A 332 -10.58 -13.63 22.07
CA MET A 332 -9.92 -13.31 23.36
C MET A 332 -10.37 -11.97 23.92
N ARG A 333 -10.67 -10.98 23.06
CA ARG A 333 -11.14 -9.66 23.49
C ARG A 333 -12.59 -9.70 23.96
N VAL A 334 -13.46 -10.39 23.23
CA VAL A 334 -14.86 -10.61 23.61
C VAL A 334 -14.94 -11.35 24.95
N GLN A 335 -14.14 -12.41 25.11
CA GLN A 335 -14.10 -13.18 26.36
C GLN A 335 -13.60 -12.35 27.55
N TYR A 336 -12.56 -11.53 27.36
CA TYR A 336 -12.06 -10.65 28.41
C TYR A 336 -13.10 -9.60 28.83
N LEU A 337 -13.71 -8.91 27.86
CA LEU A 337 -14.68 -7.85 28.13
C LEU A 337 -15.96 -8.38 28.78
N SER A 338 -16.46 -9.53 28.32
CA SER A 338 -17.63 -10.19 28.94
C SER A 338 -17.36 -10.61 30.39
N ALA A 339 -16.21 -11.22 30.66
CA ALA A 339 -15.82 -11.60 32.02
C ALA A 339 -15.62 -10.38 32.94
N ALA A 340 -14.94 -9.33 32.44
CA ALA A 340 -14.71 -8.11 33.20
C ALA A 340 -16.03 -7.37 33.52
N ARG A 341 -16.96 -7.30 32.55
CA ARG A 341 -18.29 -6.72 32.74
C ARG A 341 -19.09 -7.51 33.78
N GLN A 342 -19.13 -8.84 33.67
CA GLN A 342 -19.84 -9.69 34.65
C GLN A 342 -19.26 -9.53 36.06
N GLY A 343 -17.93 -9.56 36.20
CA GLY A 343 -17.27 -9.35 37.49
C GLY A 343 -17.61 -7.99 38.11
N ALA A 344 -17.66 -6.93 37.31
CA ALA A 344 -18.08 -5.61 37.79
C ALA A 344 -19.56 -5.59 38.20
N LEU A 345 -20.47 -6.16 37.40
CA LEU A 345 -21.91 -6.19 37.70
C LEU A 345 -22.22 -7.00 38.97
N GLU A 346 -21.54 -8.13 39.19
CA GLU A 346 -21.67 -8.92 40.41
C GLU A 346 -21.21 -8.14 41.65
N GLN A 347 -20.10 -7.41 41.55
CA GLN A 347 -19.64 -6.51 42.62
C GLN A 347 -20.65 -5.39 42.89
N GLN A 348 -21.20 -4.77 41.84
CA GLN A 348 -22.23 -3.73 41.99
C GLN A 348 -23.48 -4.25 42.71
N LYS A 349 -23.96 -5.45 42.36
CA LYS A 349 -25.09 -6.10 43.03
C LYS A 349 -24.87 -6.28 44.53
N LEU A 350 -23.65 -6.64 44.95
CA LEU A 350 -23.29 -6.76 46.36
C LEU A 350 -23.28 -5.40 47.08
N MET A 351 -22.94 -4.33 46.37
CA MET A 351 -22.85 -2.96 46.90
C MET A 351 -24.21 -2.26 46.98
N CYS A 352 -25.22 -2.69 46.21
CA CYS A 352 -26.53 -2.05 46.10
C CYS A 352 -27.19 -1.73 47.44
N ARG A 353 -27.18 -2.67 48.39
CA ARG A 353 -27.85 -2.47 49.69
C ARG A 353 -27.18 -1.36 50.49
N CYS A 354 -25.86 -1.45 50.69
CA CYS A 354 -25.09 -0.43 51.39
C CYS A 354 -25.15 0.94 50.69
N ALA A 355 -25.16 0.97 49.34
CA ALA A 355 -25.29 2.20 48.58
C ALA A 355 -26.65 2.89 48.82
N LYS A 356 -27.75 2.13 48.87
CA LYS A 356 -29.09 2.65 49.18
C LYS A 356 -29.18 3.18 50.61
N GLU A 357 -28.69 2.42 51.59
CA GLU A 357 -28.67 2.84 52.99
C GLU A 357 -27.88 4.15 53.17
N LYS A 358 -26.74 4.29 52.48
CA LYS A 358 -25.96 5.53 52.47
C LYS A 358 -26.67 6.68 51.77
N MET A 359 -27.33 6.42 50.65
CA MET A 359 -28.11 7.44 49.94
C MET A 359 -29.23 8.00 50.82
N GLU A 360 -29.95 7.15 51.54
CA GLU A 360 -31.01 7.56 52.47
C GLU A 360 -30.45 8.37 53.65
N GLN A 361 -29.30 7.96 54.20
CA GLN A 361 -28.61 8.70 55.27
C GLN A 361 -28.17 10.11 54.82
N GLU A 362 -27.62 10.22 53.61
CA GLU A 362 -27.19 11.51 53.06
C GLU A 362 -28.39 12.41 52.70
N GLN A 363 -29.52 11.84 52.26
CA GLN A 363 -30.75 12.61 51.99
C GLN A 363 -31.42 13.16 53.25
N GLN A 364 -31.40 12.42 54.36
CA GLN A 364 -32.06 12.80 55.63
C GLN A 364 -31.20 13.69 56.53
N ARG A 365 -30.03 14.11 56.06
CA ARG A 365 -29.09 14.89 56.85
C ARG A 365 -29.61 16.32 57.05
N GLU A 366 -29.79 16.73 58.31
CA GLU A 366 -30.41 18.01 58.68
C GLU A 366 -29.57 19.25 58.25
N ASP A 367 -28.27 19.09 58.04
CA ASP A 367 -27.35 20.17 57.66
C ASP A 367 -27.47 20.62 56.18
N GLY A 368 -28.30 19.96 55.36
CA GLY A 368 -28.45 20.23 53.92
C GLY A 368 -27.24 19.82 53.06
N LYS A 369 -26.10 19.50 53.69
CA LYS A 369 -24.81 19.11 53.07
C LYS A 369 -24.70 17.61 52.78
N GLY A 370 -25.80 16.99 52.38
CA GLY A 370 -25.83 15.60 51.95
C GLY A 370 -25.38 15.45 50.50
N LEU A 371 -24.52 14.48 50.21
CA LEU A 371 -24.06 14.19 48.83
C LEU A 371 -24.77 12.96 48.28
N VAL A 372 -25.51 13.12 47.19
CA VAL A 372 -26.23 12.03 46.51
C VAL A 372 -25.79 11.93 45.06
N ILE A 373 -25.30 10.78 44.63
CA ILE A 373 -24.91 10.52 43.24
C ILE A 373 -26.18 10.19 42.44
N LEU A 374 -26.41 10.94 41.36
CA LEU A 374 -27.56 10.76 40.47
C LEU A 374 -27.21 9.87 39.27
N LEU A 375 -26.03 10.07 38.69
CA LEU A 375 -25.55 9.29 37.55
C LEU A 375 -24.02 9.24 37.56
N GLY A 376 -23.46 8.05 37.39
CA GLY A 376 -22.03 7.83 37.21
C GLY A 376 -21.78 7.01 35.96
N ARG A 377 -20.99 7.50 35.00
CA ARG A 377 -20.61 6.76 33.79
C ARG A 377 -19.11 6.75 33.62
N TYR A 378 -18.54 5.58 33.35
CA TYR A 378 -17.11 5.40 33.16
C TYR A 378 -16.82 4.77 31.79
N GLY A 379 -16.01 5.43 30.95
CA GLY A 379 -15.67 4.92 29.62
C GLY A 379 -15.33 6.00 28.59
N LYS A 380 -15.50 5.69 27.31
CA LYS A 380 -15.22 6.62 26.20
C LYS A 380 -16.43 7.51 25.96
N ASN A 381 -16.21 8.82 26.06
CA ASN A 381 -17.24 9.84 25.81
C ASN A 381 -18.52 9.65 26.65
N PRO A 382 -18.42 9.57 27.98
CA PRO A 382 -19.54 9.23 28.88
C PRO A 382 -20.69 10.27 28.90
N THR A 383 -20.46 11.46 28.33
CA THR A 383 -21.39 12.59 28.27
C THR A 383 -22.32 12.56 27.04
N SER A 384 -22.17 11.62 26.10
CA SER A 384 -23.11 11.49 24.98
C SER A 384 -24.52 11.14 25.50
N PRO A 385 -25.57 11.80 24.99
CA PRO A 385 -26.94 11.34 25.18
C PRO A 385 -27.16 10.12 24.28
N ASP A 386 -26.50 9.00 24.58
CA ASP A 386 -26.75 7.75 23.86
C ASP A 386 -28.11 7.21 24.29
N SER A 387 -29.06 7.21 23.35
CA SER A 387 -30.44 6.75 23.48
C SER A 387 -30.58 5.21 23.64
N ARG A 388 -29.55 4.54 24.17
CA ARG A 388 -29.43 3.07 24.20
C ARG A 388 -29.40 2.46 25.61
N GLU A 389 -29.73 3.20 26.67
CA GLU A 389 -29.86 2.65 28.03
C GLU A 389 -30.78 1.42 28.08
N ALA A 390 -31.87 1.42 27.29
CA ALA A 390 -32.79 0.30 27.17
C ALA A 390 -32.19 -0.98 26.52
N ARG A 391 -31.09 -0.86 25.75
CA ARG A 391 -30.42 -2.01 25.12
C ARG A 391 -29.42 -2.72 26.05
N GLY A 392 -28.97 -2.06 27.13
CA GLY A 392 -28.03 -2.66 28.08
C GLY A 392 -28.61 -3.90 28.77
N ASP A 393 -29.89 -3.83 29.13
CA ASP A 393 -30.63 -4.95 29.72
C ASP A 393 -30.81 -6.13 28.73
N ASP A 394 -30.93 -5.83 27.44
CA ASP A 394 -31.06 -6.86 26.40
C ASP A 394 -29.71 -7.52 26.08
N LEU A 395 -28.62 -6.74 26.09
CA LEU A 395 -27.25 -7.27 26.00
C LEU A 395 -26.91 -8.19 27.18
N ASP A 396 -27.29 -7.80 28.41
CA ASP A 396 -27.03 -8.61 29.60
C ASP A 396 -27.83 -9.93 29.57
N LYS A 397 -29.06 -9.93 29.03
CA LYS A 397 -29.83 -11.15 28.78
C LYS A 397 -29.20 -12.01 27.68
N ALA A 398 -28.71 -11.41 26.61
CA ALA A 398 -28.05 -12.12 25.53
C ALA A 398 -26.76 -12.82 26.00
N LEU A 399 -25.94 -12.13 26.80
CA LEU A 399 -24.71 -12.69 27.39
C LEU A 399 -25.01 -13.80 28.42
N GLN A 400 -26.12 -13.68 29.17
CA GLN A 400 -26.57 -14.77 30.04
C GLN A 400 -27.02 -15.99 29.24
N ALA A 401 -27.79 -15.79 28.16
CA ALA A 401 -28.23 -16.87 27.28
C ALA A 401 -27.07 -17.60 26.61
N MET A 402 -26.01 -16.88 26.18
CA MET A 402 -24.78 -17.48 25.64
C MET A 402 -24.10 -18.40 26.65
N ARG A 403 -24.00 -17.96 27.92
CA ARG A 403 -23.37 -18.77 28.98
C ARG A 403 -24.19 -20.00 29.34
N GLU A 404 -25.51 -19.89 29.34
CA GLU A 404 -26.40 -21.03 29.57
C GLU A 404 -26.34 -22.05 28.42
N GLN A 405 -26.06 -21.61 27.18
CA GLN A 405 -25.78 -22.50 26.06
C GLN A 405 -24.44 -23.21 26.21
N ASP A 406 -23.37 -22.50 26.59
CA ASP A 406 -22.04 -23.09 26.82
C ASP A 406 -22.03 -24.14 27.94
N LEU A 407 -22.87 -23.97 28.97
CA LEU A 407 -22.99 -24.90 30.10
C LEU A 407 -23.84 -26.15 29.78
N ASN A 408 -24.79 -26.04 28.84
CA ASN A 408 -25.69 -27.13 28.46
C ASN A 408 -25.24 -27.90 27.22
N GLY A 409 -24.16 -27.47 26.55
CA GLY A 409 -23.66 -28.00 25.28
C GLY A 409 -22.79 -29.25 25.32
N ASP A 410 -23.00 -30.18 26.27
CA ASP A 410 -22.30 -31.49 26.30
C ASP A 410 -23.12 -32.65 25.68
N GLY A 411 -24.13 -32.37 24.86
CA GLY A 411 -24.85 -33.46 24.22
C GLY A 411 -25.94 -33.06 23.23
N GLY A 412 -25.60 -33.09 21.94
CA GLY A 412 -26.58 -33.20 20.86
C GLY A 412 -26.46 -32.10 19.81
N GLU A 413 -25.99 -32.49 18.62
CA GLU A 413 -26.08 -31.70 17.40
C GLU A 413 -27.55 -31.37 17.09
N VAL A 414 -27.96 -30.10 17.23
CA VAL A 414 -29.21 -29.58 16.67
C VAL A 414 -28.96 -28.22 16.02
N GLU A 415 -29.03 -28.22 14.69
CA GLU A 415 -29.30 -27.14 13.73
C GLU A 415 -29.01 -25.69 14.17
N THR A 416 -27.74 -25.28 14.07
CA THR A 416 -27.27 -23.89 14.20
C THR A 416 -27.38 -23.13 12.87
N SER A 417 -28.45 -22.33 12.72
CA SER A 417 -28.45 -21.19 11.79
C SER A 417 -28.92 -19.89 12.44
N ASN A 418 -29.79 -19.98 13.46
CA ASN A 418 -30.21 -18.83 14.27
C ASN A 418 -29.31 -18.55 15.49
N GLY A 419 -28.44 -19.48 15.89
CA GLY A 419 -27.53 -19.29 17.04
C GLY A 419 -26.36 -18.35 16.72
N ASP A 420 -25.73 -18.56 15.55
CA ASP A 420 -24.55 -17.79 15.11
C ASP A 420 -24.85 -16.31 14.83
N SER A 421 -26.08 -15.99 14.41
CA SER A 421 -26.49 -14.60 14.20
C SER A 421 -26.67 -13.85 15.53
N VAL A 422 -27.17 -14.53 16.56
CA VAL A 422 -27.43 -13.92 17.88
C VAL A 422 -26.12 -13.69 18.64
N THR A 423 -25.15 -14.61 18.54
CA THR A 423 -23.82 -14.43 19.12
C THR A 423 -23.05 -13.31 18.43
N GLN A 424 -23.06 -13.24 17.10
CA GLN A 424 -22.40 -12.15 16.36
C GLN A 424 -23.01 -10.76 16.66
N GLU A 425 -24.32 -10.69 16.85
CA GLU A 425 -24.99 -9.45 17.25
C GLU A 425 -24.60 -9.04 18.67
N ALA A 426 -24.59 -9.96 19.63
CA ALA A 426 -24.18 -9.69 21.02
C ALA A 426 -22.71 -9.28 21.13
N ASP A 427 -21.81 -9.93 20.40
CA ASP A 427 -20.37 -9.61 20.36
C ASP A 427 -20.14 -8.20 19.78
N SER A 428 -20.87 -7.87 18.71
CA SER A 428 -20.82 -6.54 18.10
C SER A 428 -21.33 -5.47 19.05
N GLU A 429 -22.45 -5.71 19.74
CA GLU A 429 -23.01 -4.77 20.71
C GLU A 429 -22.10 -4.57 21.94
N LEU A 430 -21.46 -5.64 22.42
CA LEU A 430 -20.48 -5.59 23.51
C LEU A 430 -19.22 -4.78 23.14
N LEU A 431 -18.77 -4.87 21.89
CA LEU A 431 -17.64 -4.08 21.37
C LEU A 431 -18.02 -2.62 21.07
N GLU A 432 -19.29 -2.35 20.77
CA GLU A 432 -19.83 -1.00 20.58
C GLU A 432 -20.05 -0.26 21.90
N GLN A 433 -20.44 -0.97 22.98
CA GLN A 433 -20.71 -0.36 24.27
C GLN A 433 -19.41 0.05 25.00
N LYS A 434 -19.04 1.32 24.83
CA LYS A 434 -17.75 1.86 25.33
C LYS A 434 -17.82 2.54 26.70
N TRP A 435 -18.90 2.35 27.46
CA TRP A 435 -19.06 2.89 28.81
C TRP A 435 -19.82 1.93 29.72
N VAL A 436 -19.62 2.07 31.03
CA VAL A 436 -20.29 1.33 32.11
C VAL A 436 -20.93 2.29 33.11
N ASP A 437 -22.11 1.96 33.61
CA ASP A 437 -22.75 2.66 34.72
C ASP A 437 -22.07 2.29 36.04
N VAL A 438 -21.62 3.31 36.76
CA VAL A 438 -20.88 3.20 38.04
C VAL A 438 -21.56 4.01 39.15
N THR A 439 -22.85 4.33 38.99
CA THR A 439 -23.64 5.09 39.98
C THR A 439 -23.65 4.40 41.34
N ILE A 440 -23.91 3.09 41.36
CA ILE A 440 -23.96 2.30 42.60
C ILE A 440 -22.59 2.26 43.31
N PRO A 441 -21.47 1.91 42.63
CA PRO A 441 -20.14 2.01 43.20
C PRO A 441 -19.80 3.39 43.77
N LEU A 442 -20.09 4.47 43.04
CA LEU A 442 -19.79 5.82 43.50
C LEU A 442 -20.59 6.15 44.77
N GLN A 443 -21.89 5.84 44.80
CA GLN A 443 -22.74 6.06 45.98
C GLN A 443 -22.25 5.24 47.19
N PHE A 444 -21.76 4.03 46.97
CA PHE A 444 -21.17 3.21 48.02
C PHE A 444 -19.92 3.85 48.64
N PHE A 445 -19.13 4.59 47.86
CA PHE A 445 -17.92 5.25 48.36
C PHE A 445 -18.18 6.58 49.08
N VAL A 446 -19.39 7.15 48.97
CA VAL A 446 -19.77 8.37 49.70
C VAL A 446 -19.74 8.13 51.21
N LYS A 447 -19.18 9.09 51.96
CA LYS A 447 -19.17 9.11 53.41
C LYS A 447 -19.23 10.56 53.89
N ASP A 448 -20.12 10.83 54.84
CA ASP A 448 -20.22 12.12 55.52
C ASP A 448 -20.38 13.33 54.58
N GLY A 449 -21.12 13.17 53.49
CA GLY A 449 -21.37 14.25 52.51
C GLY A 449 -20.21 14.53 51.56
N GLU A 450 -19.20 13.66 51.53
CA GLU A 450 -18.04 13.76 50.65
C GLU A 450 -17.77 12.42 49.92
N LEU A 451 -17.22 12.51 48.71
CA LEU A 451 -16.69 11.37 47.96
C LEU A 451 -15.22 11.63 47.65
N ALA A 452 -14.33 10.77 48.16
CA ALA A 452 -12.90 10.82 47.88
C ALA A 452 -12.43 9.52 47.20
N LEU A 453 -12.01 9.62 45.94
CA LEU A 453 -11.32 8.55 45.21
C LEU A 453 -9.85 8.90 45.04
N THR A 454 -8.98 7.91 45.25
CA THR A 454 -7.52 8.05 45.11
C THR A 454 -7.11 8.31 43.66
N SER A 455 -5.91 8.87 43.45
CA SER A 455 -5.32 9.11 42.13
C SER A 455 -4.78 7.85 41.45
N SER A 456 -5.47 6.71 41.61
CA SER A 456 -5.19 5.44 40.96
C SER A 456 -6.15 5.22 39.79
N SER A 457 -5.82 4.31 38.88
CA SER A 457 -6.73 3.97 37.78
C SER A 457 -8.07 3.49 38.35
N LYS A 458 -9.16 4.07 37.83
CA LYS A 458 -10.52 3.75 38.28
C LYS A 458 -10.94 2.35 37.83
N THR A 459 -10.25 1.78 36.85
CA THR A 459 -10.44 0.38 36.40
C THR A 459 -10.29 -0.65 37.52
N GLY A 460 -9.46 -0.36 38.53
CA GLY A 460 -9.21 -1.26 39.66
C GLY A 460 -10.14 -1.07 40.85
N LEU A 461 -11.10 -0.14 40.77
CA LEU A 461 -12.08 0.08 41.83
C LEU A 461 -13.17 -0.99 41.81
N LEU A 462 -13.74 -1.30 42.98
CA LEU A 462 -14.84 -2.26 43.10
C LEU A 462 -16.05 -1.80 42.28
N GLY A 463 -16.54 -2.67 41.40
CA GLY A 463 -17.65 -2.40 40.50
C GLY A 463 -17.28 -1.61 39.25
N PHE A 464 -15.99 -1.39 38.97
CA PHE A 464 -15.49 -0.75 37.75
C PHE A 464 -14.77 -1.77 36.86
N TYR A 465 -14.77 -1.51 35.55
CA TYR A 465 -13.91 -2.19 34.57
C TYR A 465 -13.61 -1.23 33.41
N ASN A 466 -12.63 -1.55 32.56
CA ASN A 466 -12.27 -0.73 31.39
C ASN A 466 -12.99 -1.21 30.10
N PRO A 467 -14.03 -0.50 29.60
CA PRO A 467 -14.68 -0.84 28.33
C PRO A 467 -13.94 -0.33 27.08
N CYS A 468 -12.84 0.39 27.22
CA CYS A 468 -12.20 1.15 26.12
C CYS A 468 -11.04 0.44 25.41
N ILE A 469 -10.98 -0.89 25.46
CA ILE A 469 -9.90 -1.67 24.83
C ILE A 469 -10.03 -1.57 23.30
N GLY A 470 -8.97 -1.19 22.57
CA GLY A 470 -8.96 -1.05 21.10
C GLY A 470 -8.51 -2.32 20.36
N GLU A 471 -8.68 -2.38 19.03
CA GLU A 471 -8.26 -3.51 18.17
C GLU A 471 -6.73 -3.76 18.18
N ASP A 472 -5.96 -2.72 18.48
CA ASP A 472 -4.50 -2.74 18.46
C ASP A 472 -3.86 -2.97 19.84
N GLN A 473 -4.67 -3.13 20.90
CA GLN A 473 -4.17 -3.24 22.27
C GLN A 473 -4.23 -4.68 22.78
N THR A 474 -3.15 -5.16 23.39
CA THR A 474 -3.16 -6.47 24.06
C THR A 474 -3.85 -6.38 25.43
N ILE A 475 -4.33 -7.50 25.95
CA ILE A 475 -4.98 -7.58 27.27
C ILE A 475 -4.04 -7.08 28.39
N ALA A 476 -2.73 -7.29 28.23
CA ALA A 476 -1.72 -6.75 29.15
C ALA A 476 -1.60 -5.21 29.07
N ASP A 477 -1.78 -4.62 27.89
CA ASP A 477 -1.76 -3.16 27.71
C ASP A 477 -2.94 -2.48 28.40
N ALA A 478 -4.10 -3.16 28.48
CA ALA A 478 -5.31 -2.66 29.13
C ALA A 478 -5.15 -2.49 30.66
N GLN A 479 -4.22 -3.22 31.28
CA GLN A 479 -3.95 -3.14 32.73
C GLN A 479 -2.74 -2.26 33.09
N LEU A 480 -1.86 -1.94 32.14
CA LEU A 480 -0.53 -1.39 32.44
C LEU A 480 -0.17 -0.07 31.72
N SER A 481 -0.90 0.34 30.67
CA SER A 481 -0.38 1.39 29.76
C SER A 481 -1.18 2.71 29.73
N PRO A 482 -0.56 3.87 30.05
CA PRO A 482 -1.12 5.20 29.83
C PRO A 482 -1.03 5.71 28.39
N SER A 483 -0.67 4.85 27.41
CA SER A 483 -0.37 5.19 26.01
C SER A 483 -1.49 4.90 25.00
N SER A 484 -2.67 4.44 25.45
CA SER A 484 -3.86 4.35 24.59
C SER A 484 -4.24 5.74 24.06
N ALA A 485 -4.51 5.86 22.76
CA ALA A 485 -5.01 7.09 22.13
C ALA A 485 -6.37 7.55 22.71
N VAL A 486 -7.04 6.70 23.48
CA VAL A 486 -8.31 7.02 24.15
C VAL A 486 -8.25 6.50 25.59
N LYS A 487 -8.23 7.43 26.55
CA LYS A 487 -8.33 7.11 27.98
C LYS A 487 -9.80 7.15 28.42
N PRO A 488 -10.24 6.23 29.29
CA PRO A 488 -11.58 6.30 29.85
C PRO A 488 -11.72 7.54 30.75
N LEU A 489 -12.90 8.14 30.72
CA LEU A 489 -13.27 9.30 31.53
C LEU A 489 -14.36 8.86 32.51
N LEU A 490 -14.35 9.44 33.71
CA LEU A 490 -15.43 9.32 34.68
C LEU A 490 -16.30 10.57 34.62
N TYR A 491 -17.56 10.40 34.27
CA TYR A 491 -18.59 11.42 34.37
C TYR A 491 -19.46 11.17 35.58
N VAL A 492 -19.69 12.21 36.38
CA VAL A 492 -20.53 12.14 37.58
C VAL A 492 -21.49 13.32 37.62
N ARG A 493 -22.77 13.00 37.78
CA ARG A 493 -23.85 13.95 38.10
C ARG A 493 -24.31 13.66 39.53
N TYR A 494 -24.34 14.67 40.39
CA TYR A 494 -24.66 14.51 41.80
C TYR A 494 -25.48 15.70 42.33
N ALA A 495 -26.24 15.47 43.38
CA ALA A 495 -26.96 16.48 44.13
C ALA A 495 -26.23 16.80 45.43
N TYR A 496 -26.09 18.09 45.73
CA TYR A 496 -25.51 18.60 46.97
C TYR A 496 -26.15 19.96 47.29
N ASP A 497 -26.53 20.20 48.55
CA ASP A 497 -27.12 21.47 49.00
C ASP A 497 -28.31 21.96 48.14
N GLY A 498 -29.19 21.02 47.76
CA GLY A 498 -30.39 21.30 46.95
C GLY A 498 -30.11 21.64 45.47
N GLN A 499 -28.86 21.59 45.01
CA GLN A 499 -28.46 21.83 43.62
C GLN A 499 -27.85 20.58 42.97
N VAL A 500 -28.00 20.48 41.66
CA VAL A 500 -27.41 19.42 40.84
C VAL A 500 -26.14 19.92 40.17
N PHE A 501 -25.09 19.12 40.23
CA PHE A 501 -23.77 19.40 39.71
C PHE A 501 -23.30 18.30 38.77
N GLU A 502 -22.52 18.67 37.76
CA GLU A 502 -21.87 17.74 36.83
C GLU A 502 -20.36 17.96 36.82
N ALA A 503 -19.60 16.86 36.82
CA ALA A 503 -18.15 16.90 36.75
C ALA A 503 -17.61 15.70 35.94
N THR A 504 -16.54 15.94 35.18
CA THR A 504 -15.82 14.91 34.43
C THR A 504 -14.38 14.84 34.91
N PHE A 505 -13.86 13.62 35.09
CA PHE A 505 -12.52 13.36 35.61
C PHE A 505 -11.77 12.38 34.72
N ASP A 506 -10.46 12.56 34.60
CA ASP A 506 -9.58 11.59 33.93
C ASP A 506 -9.42 10.30 34.75
N ASP A 507 -9.09 9.17 34.11
CA ASP A 507 -8.96 7.86 34.77
C ASP A 507 -8.09 7.87 36.05
N ASN A 508 -6.94 8.53 36.03
CA ASN A 508 -6.00 8.56 37.16
C ASN A 508 -6.16 9.81 38.05
N GLN A 509 -7.09 10.71 37.73
CA GLN A 509 -7.30 11.92 38.51
C GLN A 509 -8.00 11.59 39.84
N ALA A 510 -7.47 12.11 40.95
CA ALA A 510 -8.17 12.02 42.25
C ALA A 510 -9.52 12.74 42.16
N VAL A 511 -10.56 12.12 42.69
CA VAL A 511 -11.92 12.66 42.66
C VAL A 511 -12.28 13.08 44.07
N SER A 512 -12.64 14.36 44.23
CA SER A 512 -13.18 14.91 45.47
C SER A 512 -14.52 15.57 45.15
N LEU A 513 -15.62 15.00 45.62
CA LEU A 513 -16.96 15.62 45.56
C LEU A 513 -17.37 16.06 46.97
N PRO A 514 -18.02 17.23 47.13
CA PRO A 514 -18.38 18.20 46.08
C PRO A 514 -17.16 18.86 45.42
N SER A 515 -17.14 18.87 44.08
CA SER A 515 -15.99 19.35 43.30
C SER A 515 -16.06 20.86 43.10
N ARG A 516 -14.92 21.53 43.23
CA ARG A 516 -14.76 22.97 42.96
C ARG A 516 -14.91 23.33 41.48
N TYR A 517 -14.76 22.34 40.60
CA TYR A 517 -14.82 22.51 39.14
C TYR A 517 -16.12 21.97 38.55
N ALA A 518 -17.11 21.62 39.38
CA ALA A 518 -18.38 21.09 38.90
C ALA A 518 -19.26 22.20 38.33
N GLN A 519 -19.94 21.90 37.22
CA GLN A 519 -20.90 22.79 36.59
C GLN A 519 -22.26 22.67 37.29
N VAL A 520 -22.83 23.80 37.71
CA VAL A 520 -24.17 23.87 38.33
C VAL A 520 -25.22 23.74 37.23
N MET A 521 -26.13 22.77 37.36
CA MET A 521 -27.20 22.52 36.40
C MET A 521 -28.56 23.12 36.83
N GLY A 522 -28.79 23.29 38.13
CA GLY A 522 -30.04 23.86 38.67
C GLY A 522 -30.51 23.16 39.95
N PRO A 523 -31.67 23.54 40.50
CA PRO A 523 -32.22 22.92 41.70
C PRO A 523 -32.70 21.49 41.44
N VAL A 524 -32.60 20.64 42.47
CA VAL A 524 -33.07 19.24 42.44
C VAL A 524 -34.55 19.19 42.01
N GLY A 525 -34.86 18.44 40.96
CA GLY A 525 -36.22 18.28 40.41
C GLY A 525 -36.56 19.17 39.20
N SER A 526 -35.72 20.15 38.83
CA SER A 526 -35.94 21.02 37.66
C SER A 526 -35.16 20.61 36.40
N VAL A 527 -34.19 19.70 36.56
CA VAL A 527 -33.28 19.24 35.51
C VAL A 527 -33.55 17.76 35.28
N TYR A 528 -34.15 17.41 34.14
CA TYR A 528 -34.24 16.02 33.66
C TYR A 528 -32.90 15.64 33.04
#